data_AF-U1NTF4-F1
#
_entry.id   AF-U1NTF4-F1
#
_cell.length_a   1.000
_cell.length_b   1.000
_cell.length_c   1.000
_cell.angle_alpha   90.00
_cell.angle_beta   90.00
_cell.angle_gamma   90.00
#
_symmetry.space_group_name_H-M   'P 1'
#
loop_
_entity.id
_entity.type
_entity.pdbx_description
1 polymer ?
#
loop_
_entity_poly.entity_id
_entity_poly.type
_entity_poly.pdbx_seq_one_letter_code
_entity_poly.pdbx_strand_id
1 'polypeptide(L)'
;SLEKEIDELYDQIEALRSRRQDVIQTARTAFDEALEDVVNKFNPSFEKARLKKHVDQSGRTTQLELVIVRDGQEISVNALSEGEVELIGFITALAGYEAFDVADQVPCILVDDLGGLASEHIRTLMRYLENRTDYLVTTAYPEAGDLKANIISPGNWDVLSDDMEQTA
;
A
#
# COMPACT_ATOMS: atom_id res chain seq x y z
N SER A 1 37.76 22.50 10.18
CA SER A 1 38.36 21.58 11.16
C SER A 1 37.67 20.25 11.00
N LEU A 2 38.40 19.13 11.08
CA LEU A 2 37.81 17.78 11.04
C LEU A 2 36.77 17.57 12.16
N GLU A 3 36.95 18.19 13.31
CA GLU A 3 35.99 18.12 14.43
C GLU A 3 34.61 18.67 14.02
N LYS A 4 34.59 19.80 13.31
CA LYS A 4 33.34 20.41 12.84
C LYS A 4 32.60 19.51 11.84
N GLU A 5 33.34 18.85 10.96
CA GLU A 5 32.77 17.90 9.98
C GLU A 5 32.20 16.65 10.66
N ILE A 6 32.87 16.16 11.72
CA ILE A 6 32.38 15.04 12.53
C ILE A 6 31.09 15.41 13.27
N ASP A 7 31.04 16.59 13.90
CA ASP A 7 29.85 17.07 14.59
C ASP A 7 28.66 17.25 13.63
N GLU A 8 28.91 17.86 12.45
CA GLU A 8 27.90 18.01 11.39
C GLU A 8 27.37 16.64 10.90
N LEU A 9 28.22 15.61 10.83
CA LEU A 9 27.80 14.26 10.46
C LEU A 9 26.96 13.58 11.55
N TYR A 10 27.30 13.77 12.83
CA TYR A 10 26.51 13.23 13.94
C TYR A 10 25.10 13.84 13.97
N ASP A 11 24.99 15.15 13.79
CA ASP A 11 23.71 15.85 13.72
C ASP A 11 22.87 15.35 12.53
N GLN A 12 23.49 15.15 11.36
CA GLN A 12 22.80 14.58 10.19
C GLN A 12 22.31 13.16 10.43
N ILE A 13 23.13 12.31 11.06
CA ILE A 13 22.73 10.93 11.40
C ILE A 13 21.51 10.95 12.32
N GLU A 14 21.49 11.84 13.31
CA GLU A 14 20.39 11.92 14.26
C GLU A 14 19.11 12.46 13.61
N ALA A 15 19.22 13.49 12.76
CA ALA A 15 18.11 13.99 11.97
C ALA A 15 17.51 12.91 11.05
N LEU A 16 18.36 12.14 10.36
CA LEU A 16 17.92 11.03 9.50
C LEU A 16 17.25 9.91 10.31
N ARG A 17 17.73 9.63 11.52
CA ARG A 17 17.12 8.65 12.41
C ARG A 17 15.75 9.09 12.90
N SER A 18 15.62 10.35 13.34
CA SER A 18 14.33 10.91 13.73
C SER A 18 13.34 10.83 12.58
N ARG A 19 13.74 11.32 11.39
CA ARG A 19 12.90 11.28 10.18
C ARG A 19 12.44 9.86 9.85
N ARG A 20 13.34 8.86 9.94
CA ARG A 20 12.97 7.46 9.70
C ARG A 20 11.92 6.98 10.70
N GLN A 21 12.06 7.33 11.98
CA GLN A 21 11.09 6.94 13.00
C GLN A 21 9.73 7.62 12.78
N ASP A 22 9.73 8.88 12.34
CA ASP A 22 8.51 9.61 12.00
C ASP A 22 7.78 8.94 10.84
N VAL A 23 8.48 8.64 9.75
CA VAL A 23 7.93 7.90 8.58
C VAL A 23 7.33 6.55 9.01
N ILE A 24 8.04 5.81 9.86
CA ILE A 24 7.55 4.52 10.37
C ILE A 24 6.28 4.72 11.20
N GLN A 25 6.24 5.74 12.05
CA GLN A 25 5.08 5.97 12.90
C GLN A 25 3.86 6.42 12.09
N THR A 26 4.05 7.33 11.13
CA THR A 26 3.03 7.76 10.17
C THR A 26 2.45 6.57 9.40
N ALA A 27 3.30 5.72 8.82
CA ALA A 27 2.84 4.55 8.07
C ALA A 27 2.01 3.58 8.93
N ARG A 28 2.39 3.39 10.20
CA ARG A 28 1.66 2.51 11.13
C ARG A 28 0.29 3.08 11.50
N THR A 29 0.22 4.36 11.82
CA THR A 29 -1.05 5.03 12.16
C THR A 29 -2.01 4.99 10.98
N ALA A 30 -1.54 5.35 9.78
CA ALA A 30 -2.38 5.31 8.59
C ALA A 30 -2.84 3.89 8.23
N PHE A 31 -1.98 2.88 8.41
CA PHE A 31 -2.36 1.49 8.22
C PHE A 31 -3.48 1.07 9.17
N ASP A 32 -3.35 1.38 10.46
CA ASP A 32 -4.35 1.04 11.47
C ASP A 32 -5.70 1.73 11.17
N GLU A 33 -5.68 3.01 10.75
CA GLU A 33 -6.88 3.77 10.36
C GLU A 33 -7.55 3.22 9.09
N ALA A 34 -6.77 2.99 8.02
CA ALA A 34 -7.29 2.46 6.76
C ALA A 34 -7.89 1.06 6.94
N LEU A 35 -7.29 0.25 7.82
CA LEU A 35 -7.78 -1.08 8.10
C LEU A 35 -9.11 -1.06 8.87
N GLU A 36 -9.27 -0.19 9.86
CA GLU A 36 -10.54 -0.03 10.57
C GLU A 36 -11.68 0.28 9.58
N ASP A 37 -11.40 1.17 8.64
CA ASP A 37 -12.30 1.55 7.57
C ASP A 37 -12.71 0.39 6.65
N VAL A 38 -11.80 -0.57 6.44
CA VAL A 38 -11.98 -1.68 5.50
C VAL A 38 -12.59 -2.91 6.17
N VAL A 39 -12.19 -3.27 7.39
CA VAL A 39 -12.84 -4.35 8.16
C VAL A 39 -14.35 -4.11 8.23
N ASN A 40 -14.75 -2.85 8.44
CA ASN A 40 -16.15 -2.43 8.44
C ASN A 40 -16.87 -2.61 7.10
N LYS A 41 -16.19 -2.43 5.97
CA LYS A 41 -16.79 -2.44 4.62
C LYS A 41 -16.75 -3.82 3.95
N PHE A 42 -15.72 -4.61 4.20
CA PHE A 42 -15.42 -5.84 3.48
C PHE A 42 -15.68 -7.10 4.32
N ASN A 43 -15.82 -6.96 5.64
CA ASN A 43 -16.07 -8.04 6.60
C ASN A 43 -15.19 -9.29 6.35
N PRO A 44 -13.86 -9.14 6.35
CA PRO A 44 -12.94 -10.26 6.16
C PRO A 44 -13.02 -11.23 7.34
N SER A 45 -12.40 -12.41 7.23
CA SER A 45 -12.42 -13.39 8.32
C SER A 45 -11.44 -13.08 9.46
N PHE A 46 -10.76 -11.93 9.42
CA PHE A 46 -9.92 -11.42 10.49
C PHE A 46 -10.53 -10.18 11.11
N GLU A 47 -10.25 -9.95 12.40
CA GLU A 47 -10.82 -8.84 13.16
C GLU A 47 -9.98 -7.57 12.99
N LYS A 48 -8.65 -7.73 13.00
CA LYS A 48 -7.67 -6.65 12.94
C LYS A 48 -6.39 -7.10 12.26
N ALA A 49 -5.60 -6.14 11.84
CA ALA A 49 -4.25 -6.27 11.35
C ALA A 49 -3.47 -5.07 11.86
N ARG A 50 -2.16 -5.22 12.01
CA ARG A 50 -1.29 -4.12 12.47
C ARG A 50 0.13 -4.34 11.97
N LEU A 51 0.86 -3.23 11.83
CA LEU A 51 2.28 -3.26 11.57
C LEU A 51 3.04 -3.30 12.90
N LYS A 52 3.59 -4.47 13.25
CA LYS A 52 4.42 -4.69 14.45
C LYS A 52 5.86 -4.25 14.18
N LYS A 53 6.44 -3.49 15.10
CA LYS A 53 7.84 -3.05 15.04
C LYS A 53 8.73 -4.08 15.70
N HIS A 54 9.74 -4.54 14.98
CA HIS A 54 10.89 -5.25 15.55
C HIS A 54 11.98 -4.23 15.84
N VAL A 55 12.53 -4.26 17.05
CA VAL A 55 13.57 -3.33 17.49
C VAL A 55 14.85 -4.06 17.84
N ASP A 56 15.99 -3.45 17.55
CA ASP A 56 17.28 -3.93 18.03
C ASP A 56 17.53 -3.58 19.50
N GLN A 57 18.69 -3.97 20.03
CA GLN A 57 19.11 -3.67 21.40
C GLN A 57 19.23 -2.17 21.68
N SER A 58 19.36 -1.34 20.65
CA SER A 58 19.40 0.12 20.74
C SER A 58 17.99 0.75 20.67
N GLY A 59 16.93 -0.05 20.59
CA GLY A 59 15.55 0.41 20.45
C GLY A 59 15.20 0.89 19.04
N ARG A 60 16.06 0.65 18.05
CA ARG A 60 15.83 1.10 16.67
C ARG A 60 14.98 0.09 15.93
N THR A 61 13.97 0.56 15.22
CA THR A 61 13.16 -0.29 14.35
C THR A 61 14.03 -0.90 13.25
N THR A 62 14.11 -2.23 13.18
CA THR A 62 14.85 -2.97 12.15
C THR A 62 13.91 -3.49 11.07
N GLN A 63 12.71 -3.90 11.45
CA GLN A 63 11.72 -4.49 10.55
C GLN A 63 10.30 -4.11 10.98
N LEU A 64 9.42 -4.01 9.99
CA LEU A 64 7.97 -4.01 10.18
C LEU A 64 7.43 -5.38 9.76
N GLU A 65 6.62 -5.97 10.62
CA GLU A 65 5.93 -7.24 10.38
C GLU A 65 4.42 -6.99 10.37
N LEU A 66 3.75 -7.46 9.34
CA LEU A 66 2.29 -7.48 9.29
C LEU A 66 1.77 -8.63 10.16
N VAL A 67 1.01 -8.30 11.18
CA VAL A 67 0.40 -9.26 12.10
C VAL A 67 -1.11 -9.15 12.01
N ILE A 68 -1.78 -10.29 11.88
CA ILE A 68 -3.24 -10.39 11.77
C ILE A 68 -3.79 -10.91 13.10
N VAL A 69 -4.96 -10.42 13.51
CA VAL A 69 -5.68 -10.89 14.69
C VAL A 69 -6.99 -11.54 14.26
N ARG A 70 -7.20 -12.80 14.66
CA ARG A 70 -8.41 -13.58 14.43
C ARG A 70 -8.75 -14.33 15.71
N ASP A 71 -10.00 -14.26 16.17
CA ASP A 71 -10.48 -14.86 17.42
C ASP A 71 -9.61 -14.44 18.63
N GLY A 72 -9.17 -13.18 18.65
CA GLY A 72 -8.26 -12.65 19.66
C GLY A 72 -6.82 -13.21 19.64
N GLN A 73 -6.44 -14.00 18.64
CA GLN A 73 -5.08 -14.56 18.49
C GLN A 73 -4.31 -13.93 17.32
N GLU A 74 -3.01 -13.71 17.53
CA GLU A 74 -2.10 -13.28 16.46
C GLU A 74 -1.78 -14.46 15.53
N ILE A 75 -2.07 -14.28 14.24
CA ILE A 75 -1.76 -15.23 13.18
C ILE A 75 -0.84 -14.60 12.14
N SER A 76 -0.06 -15.44 11.47
CA SER A 76 0.75 -15.03 10.32
C SER A 76 -0.15 -14.76 9.10
N VAL A 77 0.28 -13.84 8.24
CA VAL A 77 -0.32 -13.62 6.91
C VAL A 77 -0.41 -14.89 6.07
N ASN A 78 0.45 -15.88 6.31
CA ASN A 78 0.42 -17.18 5.63
C ASN A 78 -0.82 -18.03 5.96
N ALA A 79 -1.59 -17.65 6.99
CA ALA A 79 -2.84 -18.32 7.38
C ALA A 79 -4.09 -17.66 6.76
N LEU A 80 -3.90 -16.65 5.92
CA LEU A 80 -4.96 -15.98 5.17
C LEU A 80 -5.26 -16.71 3.86
N SER A 81 -6.48 -16.55 3.37
CA SER A 81 -6.80 -16.88 1.99
C SER A 81 -6.13 -15.90 1.01
N GLU A 82 -6.00 -16.28 -0.26
CA GLU A 82 -5.42 -15.43 -1.31
C GLU A 82 -6.12 -14.08 -1.43
N GLY A 83 -7.46 -14.07 -1.45
CA GLY A 83 -8.24 -12.82 -1.48
C GLY A 83 -8.07 -11.95 -0.23
N GLU A 84 -7.82 -12.54 0.95
CA GLU A 84 -7.52 -11.76 2.16
C GLU A 84 -6.13 -11.14 2.12
N VAL A 85 -5.16 -11.86 1.55
CA VAL A 85 -3.81 -11.33 1.33
C VAL A 85 -3.87 -10.16 0.34
N GLU A 86 -4.60 -10.32 -0.78
CA GLU A 86 -4.81 -9.23 -1.74
C GLU A 86 -5.50 -8.03 -1.09
N LEU A 87 -6.58 -8.27 -0.34
CA LEU A 87 -7.31 -7.21 0.35
C LEU A 87 -6.38 -6.44 1.29
N ILE A 88 -5.61 -7.13 2.14
CA ILE A 88 -4.69 -6.45 3.06
C ILE A 88 -3.56 -5.73 2.32
N GLY A 89 -3.00 -6.34 1.28
CA GLY A 89 -1.99 -5.70 0.43
C GLY A 89 -2.51 -4.40 -0.15
N PHE A 90 -3.74 -4.41 -0.66
CA PHE A 90 -4.40 -3.23 -1.20
C PHE A 90 -4.60 -2.14 -0.15
N ILE A 91 -5.15 -2.49 1.03
CA ILE A 91 -5.33 -1.54 2.13
C ILE A 91 -4.00 -0.92 2.54
N THR A 92 -2.93 -1.74 2.58
CA THR A 92 -1.59 -1.27 2.94
C THR A 92 -1.10 -0.22 1.95
N ALA A 93 -1.26 -0.47 0.65
CA ALA A 93 -0.87 0.47 -0.40
C ALA A 93 -1.68 1.77 -0.31
N LEU A 94 -2.98 1.67 -0.11
CA LEU A 94 -3.89 2.79 0.02
C LEU A 94 -3.60 3.64 1.27
N ALA A 95 -3.35 3.00 2.41
CA ALA A 95 -2.94 3.67 3.64
C ALA A 95 -1.69 4.52 3.39
N GLY A 96 -0.70 3.95 2.71
CA GLY A 96 0.51 4.68 2.31
C GLY A 96 0.21 5.82 1.33
N TYR A 97 -0.66 5.60 0.34
CA TYR A 97 -1.08 6.61 -0.62
C TYR A 97 -1.67 7.84 0.06
N GLU A 98 -2.54 7.63 1.05
CA GLU A 98 -3.16 8.70 1.83
C GLU A 98 -2.17 9.33 2.83
N ALA A 99 -1.39 8.54 3.55
CA ALA A 99 -0.49 9.02 4.60
C ALA A 99 0.66 9.92 4.11
N PHE A 100 1.04 9.75 2.84
CA PHE A 100 2.16 10.44 2.23
C PHE A 100 1.72 11.39 1.10
N ASP A 101 0.43 11.76 1.09
CA ASP A 101 -0.16 12.70 0.14
C ASP A 101 0.23 12.38 -1.32
N VAL A 102 0.25 11.09 -1.68
CA VAL A 102 0.77 10.64 -2.98
C VAL A 102 -0.10 11.20 -4.12
N ALA A 103 -1.38 11.43 -3.85
CA ALA A 103 -2.31 12.10 -4.76
C ALA A 103 -1.81 13.48 -5.23
N ASP A 104 -1.07 14.21 -4.40
CA ASP A 104 -0.57 15.55 -4.74
C ASP A 104 0.53 15.52 -5.82
N GLN A 105 1.21 14.38 -5.96
CA GLN A 105 2.29 14.19 -6.95
C GLN A 105 1.90 13.25 -8.08
N VAL A 106 0.96 12.34 -7.83
CA VAL A 106 0.55 11.28 -8.75
C VAL A 106 -0.97 11.30 -8.89
N PRO A 107 -1.50 11.89 -9.98
CA PRO A 107 -2.94 12.07 -10.17
C PRO A 107 -3.63 10.80 -10.69
N CYS A 108 -2.93 9.68 -10.77
CA CYS A 108 -3.48 8.43 -11.28
C CYS A 108 -3.22 7.23 -10.36
N ILE A 109 -4.19 6.33 -10.29
CA ILE A 109 -4.06 5.00 -9.70
C ILE A 109 -4.35 3.98 -10.79
N LEU A 110 -3.39 3.08 -11.02
CA LEU A 110 -3.56 1.92 -11.89
C LEU A 110 -3.73 0.67 -11.01
N VAL A 111 -4.84 -0.03 -11.18
CA VAL A 111 -5.11 -1.30 -10.51
C VAL A 111 -5.21 -2.39 -11.56
N ASP A 112 -4.19 -3.24 -11.61
CA ASP A 112 -4.16 -4.42 -12.47
C ASP A 112 -4.37 -5.68 -11.62
N ASP A 113 -4.97 -6.71 -12.22
CA ASP A 113 -5.19 -8.04 -11.65
C ASP A 113 -5.73 -8.11 -10.19
N LEU A 114 -7.05 -8.00 -10.00
CA LEU A 114 -7.78 -8.19 -8.73
C LEU A 114 -8.48 -9.56 -8.67
N GLY A 115 -7.90 -10.58 -9.30
CA GLY A 115 -8.54 -11.88 -9.49
C GLY A 115 -8.85 -12.66 -8.21
N GLY A 116 -8.14 -12.41 -7.10
CA GLY A 116 -8.38 -13.07 -5.82
C GLY A 116 -9.53 -12.47 -4.99
N LEU A 117 -10.04 -11.29 -5.35
CA LEU A 117 -11.14 -10.64 -4.64
C LEU A 117 -12.52 -11.07 -5.16
N ALA A 118 -13.49 -11.18 -4.23
CA ALA A 118 -14.87 -11.38 -4.60
C ALA A 118 -15.43 -10.17 -5.37
N SER A 119 -16.37 -10.40 -6.28
CA SER A 119 -16.98 -9.36 -7.13
C SER A 119 -17.50 -8.14 -6.37
N GLU A 120 -18.11 -8.38 -5.21
CA GLU A 120 -18.64 -7.33 -4.33
C GLU A 120 -17.54 -6.47 -3.69
N HIS A 121 -16.39 -7.07 -3.38
CA HIS A 121 -15.21 -6.37 -2.86
C HIS A 121 -14.58 -5.50 -3.94
N ILE A 122 -14.44 -6.02 -5.17
CA ILE A 122 -13.94 -5.22 -6.31
C ILE A 122 -14.81 -3.97 -6.52
N ARG A 123 -16.15 -4.10 -6.52
CA ARG A 123 -17.07 -2.96 -6.64
C ARG A 123 -16.89 -1.93 -5.55
N THR A 124 -16.81 -2.39 -4.31
CA THR A 124 -16.65 -1.54 -3.13
C THR A 124 -15.33 -0.78 -3.20
N LEU A 125 -14.28 -1.47 -3.65
CA LEU A 125 -12.95 -0.92 -3.85
C LEU A 125 -12.93 0.16 -4.92
N MET A 126 -13.47 -0.11 -6.10
CA MET A 126 -13.49 0.87 -7.19
C MET A 126 -14.23 2.14 -6.79
N ARG A 127 -15.38 2.01 -6.11
CA ARG A 127 -16.13 3.17 -5.60
C ARG A 127 -15.35 3.96 -4.54
N TYR A 128 -14.57 3.26 -3.72
CA TYR A 128 -13.74 3.88 -2.70
C TYR A 128 -12.60 4.70 -3.34
N LEU A 129 -11.98 4.18 -4.41
CA LEU A 129 -10.87 4.84 -5.11
C LEU A 129 -11.30 5.97 -6.04
N GLU A 130 -12.48 5.86 -6.66
CA GLU A 130 -13.00 6.84 -7.63
C GLU A 130 -12.99 8.28 -7.08
N ASN A 131 -13.16 8.46 -5.77
CA ASN A 131 -13.20 9.78 -5.14
C ASN A 131 -11.83 10.27 -4.63
N ARG A 132 -10.75 9.49 -4.84
CA ARG A 132 -9.43 9.73 -4.24
C ARG A 132 -8.31 9.99 -5.26
N THR A 133 -8.62 9.92 -6.55
CA THR A 133 -7.67 10.17 -7.63
C THR A 133 -8.39 10.80 -8.81
N ASP A 134 -7.68 11.61 -9.60
CA ASP A 134 -8.25 12.19 -10.82
C ASP A 134 -8.47 11.13 -11.91
N TYR A 135 -7.59 10.13 -11.94
CA TYR A 135 -7.60 9.06 -12.94
C TYR A 135 -7.48 7.68 -12.28
N LEU A 136 -8.58 6.94 -12.24
CA LEU A 136 -8.58 5.53 -11.88
C LEU A 136 -8.57 4.67 -13.15
N VAL A 137 -7.49 3.93 -13.37
CA VAL A 137 -7.38 2.95 -14.45
C VAL A 137 -7.43 1.57 -13.83
N THR A 138 -8.29 0.71 -14.34
CA THR A 138 -8.41 -0.67 -13.86
C THR A 138 -8.66 -1.63 -15.02
N THR A 139 -8.21 -2.86 -14.85
CA THR A 139 -8.66 -3.98 -15.68
C THR A 139 -10.19 -4.07 -15.68
N ALA A 140 -10.78 -4.34 -16.84
CA ALA A 140 -12.23 -4.48 -16.95
C ALA A 140 -12.68 -5.80 -16.31
N TYR A 141 -13.02 -5.75 -15.03
CA TYR A 141 -13.69 -6.86 -14.34
C TYR A 141 -15.19 -6.79 -14.65
N PRO A 142 -15.80 -7.77 -15.35
CA PRO A 142 -17.25 -7.87 -15.50
C PRO A 142 -17.98 -7.76 -14.14
N GLU A 143 -17.31 -8.28 -13.11
CA GLU A 143 -17.72 -8.29 -11.72
C GLU A 143 -17.85 -6.89 -11.13
N ALA A 144 -17.09 -5.90 -11.59
CA ALA A 144 -17.14 -4.52 -11.11
C ALA A 144 -18.44 -3.79 -11.51
N GLY A 145 -19.27 -4.41 -12.36
CA GLY A 145 -20.58 -3.89 -12.75
C GLY A 145 -20.51 -2.70 -13.72
N ASP A 146 -21.62 -1.98 -13.87
CA ASP A 146 -21.72 -0.76 -14.69
C ASP A 146 -21.00 0.42 -14.01
N LEU A 147 -19.68 0.39 -13.99
CA LEU A 147 -18.87 1.59 -13.80
C LEU A 147 -19.04 2.45 -15.06
N LYS A 148 -19.32 3.74 -14.90
CA LYS A 148 -19.27 4.71 -16.00
C LYS A 148 -17.81 5.01 -16.36
N ALA A 149 -17.12 4.02 -16.89
CA ALA A 149 -15.72 4.10 -17.26
C ALA A 149 -15.56 4.23 -18.78
N ASN A 150 -14.49 4.91 -19.20
CA ASN A 150 -14.05 4.86 -20.58
C ASN A 150 -13.29 3.54 -20.80
N ILE A 151 -13.71 2.75 -21.78
CA ILE A 151 -13.03 1.50 -22.12
C ILE A 151 -11.85 1.81 -23.03
N ILE A 152 -10.67 1.36 -22.60
CA ILE A 152 -9.44 1.45 -23.36
C ILE A 152 -9.08 0.05 -23.87
N SER A 153 -8.99 -0.11 -25.18
CA SER A 153 -8.59 -1.39 -25.81
C SER A 153 -7.15 -1.29 -26.34
N PRO A 154 -6.18 -1.98 -25.73
CA PRO A 154 -4.77 -1.88 -26.12
C PRO A 154 -4.42 -2.68 -27.39
N GLY A 155 -5.37 -3.38 -28.01
CA GLY A 155 -5.11 -4.32 -29.10
C GLY A 155 -4.45 -3.74 -30.37
N ASN A 156 -4.41 -2.41 -30.52
CA ASN A 156 -3.75 -1.72 -31.63
C ASN A 156 -2.72 -0.68 -31.14
N TRP A 157 -2.25 -0.80 -29.90
CA TRP A 157 -1.29 0.16 -29.35
C TRP A 157 0.11 -0.19 -29.82
N ASP A 158 0.81 0.78 -30.41
CA ASP A 158 2.26 0.70 -30.60
C ASP A 158 2.92 0.90 -29.22
N VAL A 159 3.42 -0.18 -28.63
CA VAL A 159 4.16 -0.14 -27.38
C VAL A 159 5.58 0.36 -27.69
N LEU A 160 5.92 1.56 -27.22
CA LEU A 160 7.28 2.04 -27.20
C LEU A 160 7.99 1.41 -25.99
N SER A 161 8.56 0.21 -26.15
CA SER A 161 9.61 -0.25 -25.25
C SER A 161 10.91 0.44 -25.66
N ASP A 162 11.66 0.95 -24.68
CA ASP A 162 13.08 1.27 -24.90
C ASP A 162 13.80 -0.05 -25.18
N ASP A 163 13.83 -0.45 -26.46
CA ASP A 163 14.78 -1.42 -26.97
C ASP A 163 16.16 -0.77 -26.88
N MET A 164 16.75 -0.82 -25.68
CA MET A 164 18.19 -0.66 -25.53
C MET A 164 18.85 -1.68 -26.44
N GLU A 165 19.46 -1.17 -27.50
CA GLU A 165 20.31 -1.85 -28.47
C GLU A 165 21.08 -3.02 -27.83
N GLN A 166 20.60 -4.25 -28.04
CA GLN A 166 21.50 -5.41 -28.02
C GLN A 166 22.27 -5.42 -29.34
N THR A 167 23.23 -4.51 -29.46
CA THR A 167 24.37 -4.72 -30.35
C THR A 167 25.27 -5.80 -29.74
N ALA A 168 25.33 -6.95 -30.41
CA ALA A 168 26.44 -7.89 -30.35
C ALA A 168 26.97 -8.12 -31.77
#